data_AF-A0A1I3ZFS7-F1
#
_entry.id   AF-A0A1I3ZFS7-F1
#
_cell.length_a   1.000
_cell.length_b   1.000
_cell.length_c   1.000
_cell.angle_alpha   90.00
_cell.angle_beta   90.00
_cell.angle_gamma   90.00
#
_symmetry.space_group_name_H-M   'P 1'
#
loop_
_entity.id
_entity.type
_entity.pdbx_description
1 polymer ?
#
loop_
_entity_poly.entity_id
_entity_poly.type
_entity_poly.pdbx_seq_one_letter_code
_entity_poly.pdbx_strand_id
1 'polypeptide(L)'
;MADITVTNNRIKYGKYPDVLARLYGAMNSYEGRFAVVTVQPGYEVVTESSPTHIGGGAHGSLHELDSLVPFLVTGTDTLPKTMRIVDIKDWILQLVNEKGK
;
A
#
# COMPACT_ATOMS: atom_id res chain seq x y z
N MET A 1 -6.88 13.19 9.10
CA MET A 1 -7.17 12.12 8.13
C MET A 1 -5.90 11.48 7.58
N ALA A 2 -4.92 12.21 7.03
CA ALA A 2 -3.74 11.58 6.43
C ALA A 2 -2.66 11.10 7.44
N ASP A 3 -2.69 11.59 8.69
CA ASP A 3 -1.68 11.30 9.73
C ASP A 3 -0.24 11.50 9.23
N ILE A 4 0.08 12.75 8.90
CA ILE A 4 1.36 13.14 8.33
C ILE A 4 2.02 14.18 9.23
N THR A 5 3.31 13.99 9.50
CA THR A 5 4.17 15.01 10.10
C THR A 5 5.25 15.42 9.11
N VAL A 6 5.58 16.72 9.04
CA VAL A 6 6.66 17.25 8.21
C VAL A 6 7.74 17.85 9.10
N THR A 7 8.97 17.35 8.99
CA THR A 7 10.11 17.83 9.77
C THR A 7 11.38 17.80 8.91
N ASN A 8 12.16 18.87 8.92
CA ASN A 8 13.44 18.98 8.18
C ASN A 8 13.32 18.55 6.70
N ASN A 9 12.28 19.04 6.02
CA ASN A 9 11.99 18.70 4.62
C ASN A 9 11.74 17.20 4.37
N ARG A 10 11.36 16.44 5.41
CA ARG A 10 10.97 15.04 5.34
C ARG A 10 9.54 14.85 5.78
N ILE A 11 8.85 13.95 5.11
CA ILE A 11 7.49 13.52 5.43
C ILE A 11 7.57 12.22 6.24
N LYS A 12 6.89 12.17 7.38
CA LYS A 12 6.66 10.95 8.15
C LYS A 12 5.17 10.62 8.10
N TYR A 13 4.86 9.40 7.67
CA TYR A 13 3.52 8.84 7.71
C TYR A 13 3.28 8.13 9.05
N GLY A 14 2.10 8.31 9.63
CA GLY A 14 1.60 7.53 10.76
C GLY A 14 0.72 6.39 10.28
N LYS A 15 -0.54 6.36 10.74
CA LYS A 15 -1.55 5.30 10.51
C LYS A 15 -1.92 5.03 9.05
N TYR A 16 -1.50 5.90 8.12
CA TYR A 16 -1.82 5.78 6.69
C TYR A 16 -0.53 5.78 5.87
N PRO A 17 0.15 4.62 5.75
CA PRO A 17 1.43 4.53 5.08
C PRO A 17 1.31 4.89 3.60
N ASP A 18 2.25 5.72 3.14
CA ASP A 18 2.40 6.15 1.73
C ASP A 18 1.13 6.78 1.12
N VAL A 19 0.28 7.38 1.97
CA VAL A 19 -1.07 7.81 1.59
C VAL A 19 -1.09 8.81 0.43
N LEU A 20 -0.09 9.69 0.32
CA LEU A 20 -0.02 10.66 -0.78
C LEU A 20 0.18 9.99 -2.14
N ALA A 21 1.12 9.03 -2.23
CA ALA A 21 1.37 8.30 -3.48
C ALA A 21 0.18 7.39 -3.83
N ARG A 22 -0.44 6.75 -2.82
CA ARG A 22 -1.62 5.90 -3.01
C ARG A 22 -2.83 6.68 -3.53
N LEU A 23 -3.11 7.85 -2.94
CA LEU A 23 -4.16 8.75 -3.42
C LEU A 23 -3.85 9.26 -4.83
N TYR A 24 -2.60 9.67 -5.08
CA TYR A 24 -2.18 10.09 -6.41
C TYR A 24 -2.40 9.00 -7.45
N GLY A 25 -1.99 7.76 -7.16
CA GLY A 25 -2.20 6.62 -8.05
C GLY A 25 -3.67 6.33 -8.31
N ALA A 26 -4.52 6.39 -7.28
CA ALA A 26 -5.96 6.19 -7.44
C ALA A 26 -6.60 7.26 -8.33
N MET A 27 -6.29 8.54 -8.06
CA MET A 27 -6.85 9.69 -8.78
C MET A 27 -6.33 9.85 -10.21
N ASN A 28 -5.20 9.21 -10.56
CA ASN A 28 -4.57 9.30 -11.88
C ASN A 28 -4.47 7.93 -12.57
N SER A 29 -5.32 6.98 -12.19
CA SER A 29 -5.32 5.63 -12.75
C SER A 29 -5.86 5.59 -14.20
N TYR A 30 -6.78 6.49 -14.55
CA TYR A 30 -7.28 6.74 -15.90
C TYR A 30 -7.99 8.11 -15.98
N GLU A 31 -8.36 8.57 -17.18
CA GLU A 31 -9.08 9.84 -17.33
C GLU A 31 -10.50 9.77 -16.73
N GLY A 32 -10.81 10.68 -15.80
CA GLY A 32 -12.13 10.71 -15.17
C GLY A 32 -12.20 11.61 -13.96
N ARG A 33 -13.38 11.66 -13.34
CA ARG A 33 -13.59 12.30 -12.03
C ARG A 33 -13.72 11.21 -10.98
N PHE A 34 -12.93 11.34 -9.92
CA PHE A 34 -12.84 10.34 -8.87
C PHE A 34 -13.26 10.92 -7.52
N ALA A 35 -13.91 10.08 -6.73
CA ALA A 35 -14.06 10.28 -5.30
C ALA A 35 -13.43 9.08 -4.59
N VAL A 36 -12.47 9.31 -3.70
CA VAL A 36 -11.85 8.25 -2.91
C VAL A 36 -12.56 8.17 -1.56
N VAL A 37 -13.12 7.01 -1.26
CA VAL A 37 -13.76 6.70 0.03
C VAL A 37 -12.88 5.70 0.77
N THR A 38 -12.70 5.93 2.07
CA THR A 38 -12.00 5.00 2.96
C THR A 38 -12.72 4.93 4.31
N VAL A 39 -12.50 3.85 5.05
CA VAL A 39 -13.21 3.57 6.31
C VAL A 39 -12.23 3.54 7.49
N GLN A 40 -12.76 3.78 8.69
CA GLN A 40 -12.01 3.63 9.93
C GLN A 40 -11.86 2.15 10.31
N PRO A 41 -10.85 1.78 11.13
CA PRO A 41 -10.75 0.43 11.67
C PRO A 41 -12.05 -0.04 12.33
N GLY A 42 -12.44 -1.29 12.06
CA GLY A 42 -13.69 -1.88 12.57
C GLY A 42 -14.93 -1.66 11.69
N TYR A 43 -14.78 -0.99 10.54
CA TYR A 43 -15.85 -0.79 9.56
C TYR A 43 -15.47 -1.43 8.22
N GLU A 44 -16.47 -1.86 7.45
CA GLU A 44 -16.32 -2.35 6.09
C GLU A 44 -17.16 -1.53 5.10
N VAL A 45 -16.76 -1.53 3.83
CA VAL A 45 -17.57 -0.95 2.74
C VAL A 45 -18.40 -2.06 2.13
N VAL A 46 -19.71 -1.95 2.24
CA VAL A 46 -20.66 -2.90 1.63
C VAL A 46 -21.08 -2.37 0.26
N THR A 47 -20.99 -3.21 -0.76
CA THR A 47 -21.45 -2.90 -2.12
C THR A 47 -22.28 -4.07 -2.67
N GLU A 48 -22.95 -3.86 -3.81
CA GLU A 48 -23.71 -4.94 -4.46
C GLU A 48 -22.85 -6.15 -4.80
N SER A 49 -21.57 -5.93 -5.14
CA SER A 49 -20.60 -6.98 -5.46
C SER A 49 -19.78 -7.45 -4.25
N SER A 50 -19.97 -6.84 -3.08
CA SER A 50 -19.29 -7.16 -1.83
C SER A 50 -20.27 -7.03 -0.65
N PRO A 51 -21.11 -8.07 -0.41
CA PRO A 51 -22.06 -8.07 0.69
C PRO A 51 -21.32 -8.14 2.04
N THR A 52 -22.07 -7.96 3.14
CA THR A 52 -21.54 -7.96 4.51
C THR A 52 -20.83 -9.28 4.84
N HIS A 53 -19.59 -9.21 5.32
CA HIS A 53 -18.82 -10.40 5.71
C HIS A 53 -19.08 -10.74 7.19
N ILE A 54 -20.28 -11.22 7.50
CA ILE A 54 -20.66 -11.54 8.88
C ILE A 54 -19.73 -12.62 9.45
N GLY A 55 -18.96 -12.28 10.48
CA GLY A 55 -17.96 -13.17 11.08
C GLY A 55 -16.66 -13.33 10.26
N GLY A 56 -16.55 -12.63 9.14
CA GLY A 56 -15.36 -12.55 8.31
C GLY A 56 -14.60 -11.24 8.50
N GLY A 57 -13.77 -10.89 7.52
CA GLY A 57 -13.04 -9.64 7.49
C GLY A 57 -13.06 -9.03 6.09
N ALA A 58 -13.05 -7.71 6.03
CA ALA A 58 -12.88 -6.94 4.81
C ALA A 58 -11.56 -6.18 4.86
N HIS A 59 -11.11 -5.70 3.70
CA HIS A 59 -9.91 -4.88 3.57
C HIS A 59 -10.12 -3.80 2.50
N GLY A 60 -9.12 -2.96 2.30
CA GLY A 60 -9.12 -1.94 1.24
C GLY A 60 -9.20 -0.51 1.79
N SER A 61 -9.12 -0.34 3.11
CA SER A 61 -8.89 0.98 3.68
C SER A 61 -7.45 1.46 3.42
N LEU A 62 -7.22 2.75 3.66
CA LEU A 62 -5.87 3.32 3.64
C LEU A 62 -5.10 3.06 4.94
N HIS A 63 -5.75 2.50 5.96
CA HIS A 63 -5.18 2.31 7.29
C HIS A 63 -4.08 1.26 7.26
N GLU A 64 -3.09 1.38 8.15
CA GLU A 64 -1.92 0.49 8.22
C GLU A 64 -2.30 -0.99 8.42
N LEU A 65 -3.41 -1.26 9.10
CA LEU A 65 -3.94 -2.62 9.32
C LEU A 65 -4.27 -3.36 8.01
N ASP A 66 -4.69 -2.64 6.98
CA ASP A 66 -4.99 -3.20 5.65
C ASP A 66 -3.81 -3.05 4.68
N SER A 67 -2.77 -2.32 5.06
CA SER A 67 -1.73 -1.83 4.14
C SER A 67 -0.36 -2.42 4.41
N LEU A 68 -0.03 -2.73 5.67
CA LEU A 68 1.23 -3.37 6.04
C LEU A 68 1.07 -4.89 5.91
N VAL A 69 1.98 -5.49 5.16
CA VAL A 69 2.04 -6.93 4.95
C VAL A 69 3.42 -7.45 5.35
N PRO A 70 3.53 -8.68 5.88
CA PRO A 70 4.84 -9.28 6.14
C PRO A 70 5.58 -9.51 4.81
N PHE A 71 6.88 -9.25 4.82
CA PHE A 71 7.76 -9.53 3.68
C PHE A 71 8.96 -10.34 4.18
N LEU A 72 9.06 -11.58 3.71
CA LEU A 72 10.10 -12.53 4.09
C LEU A 72 11.03 -12.77 2.89
N VAL A 73 12.32 -12.58 3.11
CA VAL A 73 13.36 -12.81 2.09
C VAL A 73 14.25 -13.95 2.54
N THR A 74 14.48 -14.90 1.64
CA THR A 74 15.34 -16.07 1.87
C THR A 74 16.18 -16.35 0.63
N GLY A 75 17.41 -16.85 0.80
CA GLY A 75 18.28 -17.23 -0.32
C GLY A 75 19.00 -16.06 -1.01
N THR A 76 18.96 -14.86 -0.42
CA THR A 76 19.76 -13.68 -0.78
C THR A 76 19.87 -12.77 0.43
N ASP A 77 20.93 -11.97 0.48
CA ASP A 77 21.16 -10.95 1.51
C ASP A 77 20.81 -9.53 1.03
N THR A 78 20.31 -9.40 -0.21
CA THR A 78 19.88 -8.12 -0.78
C THR A 78 18.41 -7.84 -0.45
N LEU A 79 18.01 -6.57 -0.51
CA LEU A 79 16.64 -6.11 -0.25
C LEU A 79 16.22 -5.10 -1.31
N PRO A 80 14.90 -4.90 -1.54
CA PRO A 80 14.42 -3.81 -2.37
C PRO A 80 14.85 -2.45 -1.81
N LYS A 81 14.94 -1.44 -2.68
CA LYS A 81 15.40 -0.08 -2.34
C LYS A 81 14.65 0.51 -1.15
N THR A 82 13.35 0.24 -1.06
CA THR A 82 12.52 0.56 0.11
C THR A 82 11.54 -0.59 0.37
N MET A 83 10.90 -0.59 1.53
CA MET A 83 9.87 -1.58 1.91
C MET A 83 8.49 -1.29 1.28
N ARG A 84 8.47 -0.69 0.09
CA ARG A 84 7.25 -0.44 -0.68
C ARG A 84 7.04 -1.56 -1.69
N ILE A 85 5.81 -2.06 -1.80
CA ILE A 85 5.46 -3.16 -2.71
C ILE A 85 5.84 -2.85 -4.18
N VAL A 86 5.80 -1.58 -4.58
CA VAL A 86 6.15 -1.14 -5.94
C VAL A 86 7.63 -1.33 -6.27
N ASP A 87 8.51 -1.33 -5.26
CA ASP A 87 9.96 -1.49 -5.45
C ASP A 87 10.38 -2.97 -5.54
N ILE A 88 9.48 -3.91 -5.25
CA ILE A 88 9.77 -5.36 -5.29
C ILE A 88 10.04 -5.82 -6.73
N LYS A 89 9.32 -5.29 -7.72
CA LYS A 89 9.50 -5.66 -9.13
C LYS A 89 10.94 -5.44 -9.58
N ASP A 90 11.47 -4.24 -9.36
CA ASP A 90 12.81 -3.88 -9.84
C ASP A 90 13.87 -4.71 -9.12
N TRP A 91 13.69 -4.98 -7.82
CA TRP A 91 14.56 -5.85 -7.05
C TRP A 91 14.56 -7.31 -7.56
N ILE A 92 13.39 -7.88 -7.87
CA ILE A 92 13.30 -9.22 -8.48
C ILE A 92 14.04 -9.26 -9.82
N LEU A 93 13.87 -8.23 -10.66
CA LEU A 93 14.55 -8.16 -11.96
C LEU A 93 16.08 -8.09 -11.79
N GLN A 94 16.58 -7.38 -10.78
CA GLN A 94 18.01 -7.37 -10.45
C GLN A 94 18.50 -8.77 -10.09
N LEU A 95 17.81 -9.47 -9.18
CA LEU A 95 18.18 -10.83 -8.77
C LEU A 95 18.21 -11.83 -9.94
N VAL A 96 17.23 -11.75 -10.85
CA VAL A 96 17.16 -12.65 -12.02
C VAL A 96 18.30 -12.34 -13.00
N ASN A 97 18.61 -11.07 -13.23
CA ASN A 97 19.64 -10.65 -14.18
C ASN A 97 21.07 -10.82 -13.62
N GLU A 98 21.24 -10.78 -12.29
CA GLU A 98 22.51 -11.08 -11.62
C GLU A 98 22.89 -12.56 -11.73
N LYS A 99 21.90 -13.47 -11.66
CA LYS A 99 22.12 -14.92 -11.84
C LYS A 99 22.39 -15.35 -13.28
N GLY A 100 22.24 -14.45 -14.25
CA GLY A 100 22.53 -14.67 -15.67
C GLY A 100 23.95 -14.31 -16.10
N LYS A 101 24.81 -13.90 -15.17
CA LYS A 101 26.26 -13.73 -15.34
C LYS A 101 27.01 -14.81 -14.56
#